data_AF-A0A1C5EN85-F1
#
_entry.id   AF-A0A1C5EN85-F1
#
_cell.length_a   1.000
_cell.length_b   1.000
_cell.length_c   1.000
_cell.angle_alpha   90.00
_cell.angle_beta   90.00
_cell.angle_gamma   90.00
#
_symmetry.space_group_name_H-M   'P 1'
#
loop_
_entity.id
_entity.type
_entity.pdbx_description
1 polymer ?
#
loop_
_entity_poly.entity_id
_entity_poly.type
_entity_poly.pdbx_seq_one_letter_code
_entity_poly.pdbx_strand_id
1 'polypeptide(L)'
;PAAPAAAAAGAVSAVPAAAAAAGSSAPNAPDRARPLVDNAFWTSYTDWRSGGHQGTRAVSGSRPALVIGAPAGRTDYSDPHTGQITTWEYATWTSPVRRSKVPATEVIASWNATTPVGTWLQIELRGRYSDGTDTPWYVMGRWTAGDAADDIRRTSVDGQSDGRSTIWTDTFSVDEPASGLRLDSYRLRLTLYRTPGSRFTPVVHRVGAMASDIPDRFTVPASVPGLARELIVPRYSQNIHAGQYPEYDNGGEAWCSPTSSQMIIEYWRRGPSAEDLAWVNPEYADPQVCHAARFTYDYQYGGCGNWPFNAAYAATYRDMRAAVTRLGSLTEVETLIRAGIPVITSQSFLKEELTGAGYGTSGHLMTVIGFTADGDVIANDPASPDNPAVRRIYRRAEWETIWLRTKRYNASGNVASGTGGVCYVYWPAAPSTVQRRALRAVGLL
;
A
#
# COMPACT_ATOMS: atom_id res chain seq x y z
N PRO A 1 17.78 37.12 71.33
CA PRO A 1 18.60 36.30 70.41
C PRO A 1 17.73 35.78 69.25
N ALA A 2 17.37 36.61 68.27
CA ALA A 2 18.18 37.19 67.18
C ALA A 2 18.40 36.20 66.00
N ALA A 3 17.47 36.32 65.05
CA ALA A 3 17.54 36.33 63.57
C ALA A 3 18.67 35.61 62.77
N PRO A 4 18.36 35.13 61.55
CA PRO A 4 19.26 34.37 60.67
C PRO A 4 20.21 35.24 59.84
N ALA A 5 21.31 34.66 59.39
CA ALA A 5 22.31 35.27 58.51
C ALA A 5 22.17 34.78 57.06
N ALA A 6 22.53 35.68 56.14
CA ALA A 6 22.30 35.68 54.70
C ALA A 6 23.50 35.20 53.86
N ALA A 7 23.32 35.32 52.52
CA ALA A 7 24.27 35.28 51.40
C ALA A 7 24.35 33.94 50.64
N ALA A 8 24.43 33.88 49.29
CA ALA A 8 24.84 34.88 48.31
C ALA A 8 24.23 34.63 46.91
N ALA A 9 24.15 35.71 46.13
CA ALA A 9 23.88 35.74 44.69
C ALA A 9 25.15 36.13 43.91
N GLY A 10 25.23 35.71 42.64
CA GLY A 10 26.18 36.15 41.61
C GLY A 10 26.23 35.14 40.47
N ALA A 11 26.27 35.47 39.17
CA ALA A 11 26.34 36.73 38.46
C ALA A 11 25.83 36.52 37.01
N VAL A 12 25.46 37.62 36.37
CA VAL A 12 24.91 37.75 35.01
C VAL A 12 26.06 37.86 34.00
N SER A 13 25.89 37.35 32.78
CA SER A 13 26.55 37.90 31.58
C SER A 13 25.68 37.68 30.36
N ALA A 14 25.28 38.79 29.74
CA ALA A 14 24.47 38.86 28.52
C ALA A 14 25.29 39.37 27.33
N VAL A 15 24.67 39.22 26.13
CA VAL A 15 24.75 40.04 24.90
C VAL A 15 25.47 39.37 23.70
N PRO A 16 25.03 39.54 22.42
CA PRO A 16 23.91 40.35 21.88
C PRO A 16 22.88 39.63 21.00
N ALA A 17 21.67 40.21 20.96
CA ALA A 17 20.74 40.09 19.84
C ALA A 17 21.18 41.03 18.70
N ALA A 18 21.40 40.48 17.51
CA ALA A 18 21.62 41.26 16.29
C ALA A 18 20.28 41.45 15.56
N ALA A 19 19.87 42.70 15.41
CA ALA A 19 18.76 43.11 14.57
C ALA A 19 19.18 42.98 13.09
N ALA A 20 18.46 42.15 12.32
CA ALA A 20 18.57 42.09 10.86
C ALA A 20 17.34 42.77 10.24
N ALA A 21 17.63 43.70 9.33
CA ALA A 21 16.69 44.61 8.68
C ALA A 21 15.55 43.90 7.93
N ALA A 22 14.35 44.48 8.03
CA ALA A 22 13.20 44.10 7.22
C ALA A 22 13.42 44.50 5.76
N GLY A 23 13.87 43.55 4.94
CA GLY A 23 13.77 43.62 3.49
C GLY A 23 12.37 43.19 3.05
N SER A 24 11.63 44.10 2.42
CA SER A 24 10.35 43.80 1.78
C SER A 24 10.58 42.84 0.60
N SER A 25 10.33 41.54 0.80
CA SER A 25 10.23 40.59 -0.31
C SER A 25 8.85 40.74 -0.96
N ALA A 26 8.85 41.02 -2.26
CA ALA A 26 7.66 40.96 -3.08
C ALA A 26 7.00 39.57 -2.96
N PRO A 27 5.66 39.46 -3.04
CA PRO A 27 5.01 38.17 -2.96
C PRO A 27 5.46 37.29 -4.14
N ASN A 28 6.19 36.24 -3.82
CA ASN A 28 6.50 35.18 -4.78
C ASN A 28 5.18 34.67 -5.36
N ALA A 29 5.11 34.63 -6.69
CA ALA A 29 4.05 33.90 -7.40
C ALA A 29 3.94 32.49 -6.78
N PRO A 30 2.73 31.91 -6.67
CA PRO A 30 2.57 30.61 -6.05
C PRO A 30 3.40 29.59 -6.82
N ASP A 31 4.48 29.13 -6.18
CA ASP A 31 5.30 28.03 -6.66
C ASP A 31 4.32 26.88 -6.89
N ARG A 32 4.20 26.42 -8.14
CA ARG A 32 3.35 25.25 -8.43
C ARG A 32 3.92 24.13 -7.57
N ALA A 33 3.21 23.79 -6.50
CA ALA A 33 3.67 22.81 -5.52
C ALA A 33 4.19 21.58 -6.27
N ARG A 34 5.46 21.23 -6.02
CA ARG A 34 6.08 20.07 -6.66
C ARG A 34 5.24 18.83 -6.32
N PRO A 35 5.05 17.90 -7.27
CA PRO A 35 4.39 16.63 -6.96
C PRO A 35 5.10 15.93 -5.79
N LEU A 36 4.33 15.36 -4.86
CA LEU A 36 4.87 14.63 -3.70
C LEU A 36 4.82 13.11 -3.86
N VAL A 37 4.25 12.64 -4.98
CA VAL A 37 4.09 11.22 -5.32
C VAL A 37 4.48 11.03 -6.79
N ASP A 38 5.32 10.04 -7.07
CA ASP A 38 5.61 9.53 -8.42
C ASP A 38 5.22 8.06 -8.50
N ASN A 39 4.37 7.75 -9.48
CA ASN A 39 3.97 6.39 -9.79
C ASN A 39 4.69 5.92 -11.06
N ALA A 40 5.19 4.69 -11.03
CA ALA A 40 5.93 4.10 -12.14
C ALA A 40 5.55 2.64 -12.32
N PHE A 41 5.17 2.23 -13.53
CA PHE A 41 4.77 0.85 -13.79
C PHE A 41 5.30 0.35 -15.14
N TRP A 42 5.71 -0.91 -15.15
CA TRP A 42 5.99 -1.69 -16.36
C TRP A 42 4.79 -2.59 -16.61
N THR A 43 4.14 -2.43 -17.76
CA THR A 43 2.88 -3.12 -18.10
C THR A 43 2.77 -3.53 -19.57
N SER A 44 3.51 -2.88 -20.46
CA SER A 44 3.48 -3.12 -21.89
C SER A 44 4.53 -4.13 -22.33
N TYR A 45 4.39 -4.67 -23.55
CA TYR A 45 5.40 -5.53 -24.14
C TYR A 45 6.76 -4.82 -24.28
N THR A 46 6.75 -3.54 -24.62
CA THR A 46 7.96 -2.71 -24.70
C THR A 46 8.59 -2.52 -23.33
N ASP A 47 7.78 -2.31 -22.29
CA ASP A 47 8.25 -2.18 -20.92
C ASP A 47 8.99 -3.46 -20.49
N TRP A 48 8.38 -4.62 -20.73
CA TRP A 48 9.00 -5.90 -20.41
C TRP A 48 10.31 -6.10 -21.15
N ARG A 49 10.34 -5.83 -22.46
CA ARG A 49 11.55 -5.92 -23.28
C ARG A 49 12.66 -4.95 -22.90
N SER A 50 12.33 -3.84 -22.24
CA SER A 50 13.32 -2.82 -21.86
C SER A 50 14.24 -3.27 -20.72
N GLY A 51 13.81 -4.24 -19.91
CA GLY A 51 14.60 -4.75 -18.80
C GLY A 51 15.66 -5.78 -19.19
N GLY A 52 16.59 -6.03 -18.27
CA GLY A 52 17.56 -7.10 -18.39
C GLY A 52 16.90 -8.45 -18.11
N HIS A 53 17.04 -9.40 -19.02
CA HIS A 53 16.48 -10.74 -18.92
C HIS A 53 17.56 -11.78 -18.62
N GLN A 54 17.33 -12.61 -17.60
CA GLN A 54 18.04 -13.86 -17.38
C GLN A 54 17.01 -14.97 -17.33
N GLY A 55 16.78 -15.62 -18.46
CA GLY A 55 15.80 -16.70 -18.59
C GLY A 55 14.32 -16.27 -18.71
N THR A 56 13.98 -15.03 -18.35
CA THR A 56 12.62 -14.51 -18.52
C THR A 56 12.33 -14.14 -19.98
N ARG A 57 11.06 -14.11 -20.34
CA ARG A 57 10.59 -13.74 -21.69
C ARG A 57 9.39 -12.80 -21.61
N ALA A 58 9.44 -11.72 -22.39
CA ALA A 58 8.28 -10.87 -22.62
C ALA A 58 7.29 -11.55 -23.59
N VAL A 59 6.02 -11.57 -23.23
CA VAL A 59 4.91 -12.11 -24.03
C VAL A 59 4.05 -10.93 -24.48
N SER A 60 3.82 -10.84 -25.80
CA SER A 60 2.94 -9.84 -26.40
C SER A 60 1.48 -10.29 -26.34
N GLY A 61 0.54 -9.39 -26.63
CA GLY A 61 -0.89 -9.67 -26.67
C GLY A 61 -1.72 -8.52 -26.13
N SER A 62 -3.02 -8.74 -25.96
CA SER A 62 -3.95 -7.77 -25.38
C SER A 62 -3.61 -7.42 -23.92
N ARG A 63 -2.98 -8.37 -23.21
CA ARG A 63 -2.46 -8.20 -21.86
C ARG A 63 -1.01 -8.71 -21.81
N PRO A 64 -0.02 -7.86 -22.19
CA PRO A 64 1.38 -8.25 -22.18
C PRO A 64 1.82 -8.75 -20.80
N ALA A 65 2.80 -9.66 -20.81
CA ALA A 65 3.26 -10.29 -19.59
C ALA A 65 4.75 -10.63 -19.61
N LEU A 66 5.29 -10.89 -18.42
CA LEU A 66 6.60 -11.47 -18.20
C LEU A 66 6.41 -12.89 -17.64
N VAL A 67 7.13 -13.86 -18.22
CA VAL A 67 7.11 -15.28 -17.83
C VAL A 67 8.53 -15.87 -17.79
N ILE A 68 8.66 -17.09 -17.28
CA ILE A 68 9.88 -17.90 -17.48
C ILE A 68 9.90 -18.39 -18.94
N GLY A 69 10.92 -18.02 -19.71
CA GLY A 69 11.18 -18.56 -21.04
C GLY A 69 12.01 -19.85 -20.96
N ALA A 70 13.18 -19.75 -20.34
CA ALA A 70 14.04 -20.87 -19.96
C ALA A 70 14.59 -20.57 -18.55
N PRO A 71 14.69 -21.55 -17.65
CA PRO A 71 15.22 -21.30 -16.31
C PRO A 71 16.69 -20.85 -16.42
N ALA A 72 17.05 -19.79 -15.70
CA ALA A 72 18.43 -19.32 -15.58
C ALA A 72 19.27 -20.26 -14.69
N GLY A 73 18.62 -20.97 -13.77
CA GLY A 73 19.26 -21.93 -12.89
C GLY A 73 18.26 -22.60 -11.95
N ARG A 74 18.80 -23.30 -10.97
CA ARG A 74 18.05 -23.86 -9.83
C ARG A 74 18.60 -23.29 -8.53
N THR A 75 17.72 -23.13 -7.55
CA THR A 75 18.10 -22.72 -6.20
C THR A 75 17.18 -23.40 -5.19
N ASP A 76 17.71 -23.69 -4.01
CA ASP A 76 16.89 -24.11 -2.89
C ASP A 76 16.31 -22.89 -2.19
N TYR A 77 15.06 -23.01 -1.74
CA TYR A 77 14.41 -22.06 -0.85
C TYR A 77 14.02 -22.79 0.43
N SER A 78 14.58 -22.33 1.55
CA SER A 78 14.13 -22.72 2.88
C SER A 78 13.02 -21.77 3.29
N ASP A 79 11.79 -22.26 3.30
CA ASP A 79 10.64 -21.48 3.75
C ASP A 79 10.67 -21.37 5.28
N PRO A 80 10.84 -20.16 5.85
CA PRO A 80 10.98 -19.98 7.30
C PRO A 80 9.71 -20.34 8.08
N HIS A 81 8.55 -20.40 7.42
CA HIS A 81 7.26 -20.59 8.05
C HIS A 81 6.78 -22.05 8.01
N THR A 82 7.32 -22.84 7.09
CA THR A 82 7.03 -24.29 7.02
C THR A 82 8.22 -25.16 7.45
N GLY A 83 9.43 -24.60 7.45
CA GLY A 83 10.67 -25.35 7.66
C GLY A 83 11.07 -26.25 6.48
N GLN A 84 10.31 -26.24 5.38
CA GLN A 84 10.60 -27.05 4.22
C GLN A 84 11.68 -26.40 3.35
N ILE A 85 12.57 -27.23 2.82
CA ILE A 85 13.55 -26.84 1.80
C ILE A 85 13.09 -27.44 0.47
N THR A 86 12.79 -26.56 -0.49
CA THR A 86 12.35 -26.98 -1.83
C THR A 86 13.25 -26.38 -2.89
N THR A 87 13.65 -27.20 -3.86
CA THR A 87 14.40 -26.75 -5.04
C THR A 87 13.45 -26.14 -6.07
N TRP A 88 13.81 -24.97 -6.59
CA TRP A 88 13.06 -24.22 -7.59
C TRP A 88 13.91 -23.94 -8.83
N GLU A 89 13.32 -24.05 -10.01
CA GLU A 89 13.84 -23.38 -11.20
C GLU A 89 13.50 -21.90 -11.12
N TYR A 90 14.45 -21.03 -11.45
CA TYR A 90 14.22 -19.58 -11.42
C TYR A 90 14.61 -18.88 -12.72
N ALA A 91 14.01 -17.72 -12.96
CA ALA A 91 14.45 -16.77 -13.96
C ALA A 91 14.24 -15.34 -13.46
N THR A 92 15.08 -14.42 -13.91
CA THR A 92 15.11 -13.05 -13.40
C THR A 92 14.85 -12.03 -14.50
N TRP A 93 14.13 -10.98 -14.15
CA TRP A 93 14.00 -9.75 -14.92
C TRP A 93 14.38 -8.58 -14.04
N THR A 94 15.19 -7.64 -14.55
CA THR A 94 15.57 -6.42 -13.83
C THR A 94 15.18 -5.21 -14.67
N SER A 95 14.44 -4.29 -14.08
CA SER A 95 14.01 -3.07 -14.77
C SER A 95 15.21 -2.19 -15.19
N PRO A 96 15.06 -1.33 -16.21
CA PRO A 96 15.92 -0.16 -16.34
C PRO A 96 15.94 0.66 -15.05
N VAL A 97 16.95 1.52 -14.90
CA VAL A 97 16.95 2.51 -13.80
C VAL A 97 15.77 3.46 -14.03
N ARG A 98 14.89 3.58 -13.03
CA ARG A 98 13.86 4.60 -12.97
C ARG A 98 14.34 5.74 -12.09
N ARG A 99 14.61 6.91 -12.68
CA ARG A 99 14.74 8.14 -11.92
C ARG A 99 13.35 8.57 -11.45
N SER A 100 13.18 8.72 -10.14
CA SER A 100 11.91 9.19 -9.59
C SER A 100 11.73 10.66 -9.93
N LYS A 101 10.50 11.06 -10.28
CA LYS A 101 10.16 12.49 -10.40
C LYS A 101 10.08 13.17 -9.03
N VAL A 102 9.97 12.37 -7.98
CA VAL A 102 9.96 12.78 -6.58
C VAL A 102 11.10 12.05 -5.88
N PRO A 103 12.23 12.72 -5.57
CA PRO A 103 13.24 12.15 -4.69
C PRO A 103 12.57 11.71 -3.39
N ALA A 104 12.55 10.41 -3.12
CA ALA A 104 11.58 9.83 -2.21
C ALA A 104 12.15 9.57 -0.81
N THR A 105 11.31 9.72 0.20
CA THR A 105 11.56 9.18 1.55
C THR A 105 10.97 7.80 1.71
N GLU A 106 9.93 7.46 0.94
CA GLU A 106 9.28 6.16 0.99
C GLU A 106 9.02 5.60 -0.40
N VAL A 107 9.11 4.27 -0.54
CA VAL A 107 8.77 3.55 -1.77
C VAL A 107 8.02 2.26 -1.45
N ILE A 108 6.88 2.05 -2.12
CA ILE A 108 6.09 0.82 -2.03
C ILE A 108 6.06 0.16 -3.40
N ALA A 109 6.62 -1.05 -3.51
CA ALA A 109 6.55 -1.86 -4.72
C ALA A 109 5.23 -2.62 -4.76
N SER A 110 4.57 -2.69 -5.92
CA SER A 110 3.36 -3.50 -6.12
C SER A 110 3.37 -4.21 -7.48
N TRP A 111 2.70 -5.36 -7.55
CA TRP A 111 2.69 -6.22 -8.73
C TRP A 111 1.31 -6.83 -8.97
N ASN A 112 1.07 -7.27 -10.20
CA ASN A 112 -0.12 -8.03 -10.58
C ASN A 112 0.37 -9.29 -11.29
N ALA A 113 0.15 -10.45 -10.69
CA ALA A 113 0.64 -11.71 -11.22
C ALA A 113 -0.35 -12.85 -10.95
N THR A 114 -0.41 -13.80 -11.88
CA THR A 114 -0.98 -15.12 -11.59
C THR A 114 0.15 -16.10 -11.31
N THR A 115 0.04 -16.87 -10.24
CA THR A 115 0.99 -17.92 -9.88
C THR A 115 0.20 -19.22 -9.73
N PRO A 116 0.15 -20.07 -10.77
CA PRO A 116 -0.36 -21.43 -10.62
C PRO A 116 0.35 -22.16 -9.47
N VAL A 117 -0.27 -23.19 -8.91
CA VAL A 117 0.33 -24.04 -7.86
C VAL A 117 1.74 -24.49 -8.26
N GLY A 118 2.67 -24.46 -7.31
CA GLY A 118 4.08 -24.79 -7.58
C GLY A 118 4.79 -23.70 -8.37
N THR A 119 4.33 -22.44 -8.26
CA THR A 119 5.01 -21.27 -8.78
C THR A 119 4.86 -20.09 -7.81
N TRP A 120 5.84 -19.20 -7.81
CA TRP A 120 5.83 -17.99 -6.97
C TRP A 120 6.79 -16.95 -7.54
N LEU A 121 6.82 -15.74 -6.97
CA LEU A 121 7.79 -14.72 -7.32
C LEU A 121 8.36 -13.97 -6.12
N GLN A 122 9.56 -13.46 -6.28
CA GLN A 122 10.19 -12.50 -5.38
C GLN A 122 10.30 -11.14 -6.07
N ILE A 123 10.00 -10.07 -5.34
CA ILE A 123 10.15 -8.69 -5.79
C ILE A 123 11.24 -8.04 -4.95
N GLU A 124 12.19 -7.39 -5.61
CA GLU A 124 13.30 -6.72 -4.95
C GLU A 124 13.48 -5.29 -5.46
N LEU A 125 13.93 -4.41 -4.58
CA LEU A 125 14.23 -3.01 -4.86
C LEU A 125 15.70 -2.73 -4.57
N ARG A 126 16.36 -2.01 -5.48
CA ARG A 126 17.65 -1.37 -5.20
C ARG A 126 17.59 0.07 -5.67
N GLY A 127 17.95 0.98 -4.78
CA GLY A 127 17.95 2.41 -5.01
C GLY A 127 19.34 3.01 -5.09
N ARG A 128 19.35 4.27 -5.53
CA ARG A 128 20.48 5.18 -5.42
C ARG A 128 20.02 6.43 -4.70
N TYR A 129 20.73 6.76 -3.62
CA TYR A 129 20.49 7.93 -2.81
C TYR A 129 20.90 9.22 -3.52
N SER A 130 20.36 10.34 -3.04
CA SER A 130 20.66 11.69 -3.53
C SER A 130 22.12 12.12 -3.33
N ASP A 131 22.85 11.50 -2.40
CA ASP A 131 24.28 11.73 -2.18
C ASP A 131 25.18 10.90 -3.13
N GLY A 132 24.59 10.08 -3.99
CA GLY A 132 25.33 9.24 -4.90
C GLY A 132 25.91 7.97 -4.25
N THR A 133 25.30 7.44 -3.21
CA THR A 133 25.54 6.06 -2.74
C THR A 133 24.36 5.16 -3.11
N ASP A 134 24.57 3.84 -3.10
CA ASP A 134 23.52 2.87 -3.44
C ASP A 134 23.01 2.17 -2.19
N THR A 135 21.75 1.78 -2.19
CA THR A 135 21.20 0.84 -1.22
C THR A 135 21.70 -0.59 -1.53
N PRO A 136 21.63 -1.52 -0.57
CA PRO A 136 21.60 -2.95 -0.91
C PRO A 136 20.34 -3.30 -1.72
N TRP A 137 20.24 -4.56 -2.18
CA TRP A 137 18.97 -5.09 -2.66
C TRP A 137 18.10 -5.46 -1.47
N TYR A 138 16.90 -4.91 -1.44
CA TYR A 138 15.86 -5.24 -0.46
C TYR A 138 14.81 -6.15 -1.08
N VAL A 139 14.37 -7.17 -0.35
CA VAL A 139 13.22 -7.99 -0.71
C VAL A 139 11.96 -7.26 -0.26
N MET A 140 11.13 -6.87 -1.23
CA MET A 140 9.85 -6.18 -1.00
C MET A 140 8.69 -7.16 -0.79
N GLY A 141 8.89 -8.44 -1.09
CA GLY A 141 7.92 -9.50 -0.83
C GLY A 141 8.22 -10.78 -1.59
N ARG A 142 7.87 -11.91 -0.98
CA ARG A 142 7.77 -13.22 -1.63
C ARG A 142 6.30 -13.59 -1.74
N TRP A 143 5.84 -13.78 -2.98
CA TRP A 143 4.42 -13.87 -3.29
C TRP A 143 4.08 -15.12 -4.08
N THR A 144 3.07 -15.82 -3.60
CA THR A 144 2.22 -16.73 -4.38
C THR A 144 0.77 -16.31 -4.17
N ALA A 145 -0.09 -16.61 -5.12
CA ALA A 145 -1.55 -16.53 -5.06
C ALA A 145 -2.16 -17.82 -4.49
N GLY A 146 -1.38 -18.91 -4.38
CA GLY A 146 -1.83 -20.18 -3.83
C GLY A 146 -1.65 -20.25 -2.31
N ASP A 147 -2.17 -21.31 -1.69
CA ASP A 147 -1.93 -21.62 -0.27
C ASP A 147 -1.91 -23.14 -0.04
N ALA A 148 -1.57 -23.90 -1.09
CA ALA A 148 -1.47 -25.35 -1.03
C ALA A 148 -0.26 -25.79 -0.19
N ALA A 149 -0.21 -27.06 0.18
CA ALA A 149 0.90 -27.61 0.97
C ALA A 149 2.27 -27.49 0.27
N ASP A 150 2.28 -27.52 -1.08
CA ASP A 150 3.48 -27.41 -1.90
C ASP A 150 3.81 -25.96 -2.33
N ASP A 151 2.97 -24.99 -1.92
CA ASP A 151 3.25 -23.57 -2.13
C ASP A 151 4.09 -23.02 -0.97
N ILE A 152 4.90 -22.01 -1.27
CA ILE A 152 5.54 -21.23 -0.21
C ILE A 152 4.49 -20.49 0.61
N ARG A 153 4.81 -20.18 1.86
CA ARG A 153 4.05 -19.23 2.66
C ARG A 153 4.45 -17.81 2.24
N ARG A 154 3.51 -17.11 1.59
CA ARG A 154 3.72 -15.73 1.13
C ARG A 154 4.16 -14.86 2.31
N THR A 155 5.19 -14.06 2.12
CA THR A 155 5.88 -13.46 3.27
C THR A 155 6.63 -12.18 2.92
N SER A 156 6.58 -11.20 3.82
CA SER A 156 7.59 -10.14 3.93
C SER A 156 8.90 -10.68 4.52
N VAL A 157 9.91 -9.82 4.63
CA VAL A 157 11.23 -10.17 5.17
C VAL A 157 11.67 -9.11 6.16
N ASP A 158 11.91 -9.53 7.40
CA ASP A 158 12.30 -8.65 8.51
C ASP A 158 13.79 -8.30 8.50
N GLY A 159 14.15 -7.29 9.30
CA GLY A 159 15.54 -6.96 9.64
C GLY A 159 16.36 -6.36 8.50
N GLN A 160 15.70 -5.86 7.46
CA GLN A 160 16.35 -5.27 6.29
C GLN A 160 16.63 -3.78 6.51
N SER A 161 17.90 -3.42 6.73
CA SER A 161 18.35 -2.03 6.86
C SER A 161 19.79 -1.86 6.36
N ASP A 162 20.17 -0.64 5.98
CA ASP A 162 21.55 -0.23 5.73
C ASP A 162 22.05 0.88 6.69
N GLY A 163 21.29 1.15 7.75
CA GLY A 163 21.55 2.23 8.71
C GLY A 163 21.14 3.63 8.22
N ARG A 164 20.53 3.71 7.03
CA ARG A 164 20.03 4.96 6.42
C ARG A 164 18.60 4.81 5.91
N SER A 165 18.24 3.59 5.53
CA SER A 165 16.89 3.16 5.20
C SER A 165 16.61 1.78 5.75
N THR A 166 15.33 1.53 5.97
CA THR A 166 14.79 0.30 6.52
C THR A 166 13.55 -0.12 5.72
N ILE A 167 13.33 -1.44 5.58
CA ILE A 167 12.07 -1.96 5.08
C ILE A 167 11.13 -2.24 6.24
N TRP A 168 10.02 -1.51 6.31
CA TRP A 168 8.93 -1.74 7.24
C TRP A 168 7.85 -2.60 6.58
N THR A 169 7.94 -3.92 6.75
CA THR A 169 7.06 -4.95 6.15
C THR A 169 7.04 -4.93 4.61
N ASP A 170 6.46 -3.90 4.00
CA ASP A 170 6.29 -3.72 2.56
C ASP A 170 6.77 -2.34 2.03
N THR A 171 7.24 -1.47 2.92
CA THR A 171 7.61 -0.08 2.59
C THR A 171 9.10 0.14 2.82
N PHE A 172 9.81 0.57 1.78
CA PHE A 172 11.13 1.19 1.94
C PHE A 172 10.94 2.56 2.58
N SER A 173 11.70 2.86 3.63
CA SER A 173 11.67 4.17 4.31
C SER A 173 13.08 4.64 4.60
N VAL A 174 13.38 5.90 4.27
CA VAL A 174 14.57 6.61 4.78
C VAL A 174 14.39 6.84 6.28
N ASP A 175 15.39 6.46 7.07
CA ASP A 175 15.28 6.45 8.54
C ASP A 175 15.25 7.89 9.13
N GLU A 176 16.05 8.79 8.57
CA GLU A 176 16.08 10.22 8.95
C GLU A 176 15.77 11.15 7.76
N PRO A 177 14.49 11.31 7.37
CA PRO A 177 14.10 12.21 6.27
C PRO A 177 14.54 13.68 6.47
N ALA A 178 14.67 14.12 7.71
CA ALA A 178 15.12 15.46 8.07
C ALA A 178 16.58 15.75 7.68
N SER A 179 17.40 14.72 7.47
CA SER A 179 18.77 14.85 6.96
C SER A 179 18.84 15.37 5.52
N GLY A 180 17.72 15.37 4.80
CA GLY A 180 17.65 15.69 3.38
C GLY A 180 18.02 14.52 2.45
N LEU A 181 18.40 13.36 2.99
CA LEU A 181 18.62 12.16 2.21
C LEU A 181 17.34 11.72 1.52
N ARG A 182 17.43 11.35 0.24
CA ARG A 182 16.32 10.86 -0.58
C ARG A 182 16.76 9.70 -1.45
N LEU A 183 15.82 8.86 -1.84
CA LEU A 183 15.99 7.89 -2.91
C LEU A 183 15.70 8.56 -4.25
N ASP A 184 16.75 8.80 -5.04
CA ASP A 184 16.69 9.57 -6.29
C ASP A 184 16.25 8.70 -7.48
N SER A 185 16.66 7.44 -7.47
CA SER A 185 16.33 6.47 -8.52
C SER A 185 16.35 5.05 -7.97
N TYR A 186 15.67 4.13 -8.67
CA TYR A 186 15.63 2.74 -8.27
C TYR A 186 15.53 1.79 -9.47
N ARG A 187 15.81 0.52 -9.20
CA ARG A 187 15.50 -0.64 -10.05
C ARG A 187 14.61 -1.59 -9.28
N LEU A 188 13.69 -2.23 -10.00
CA LEU A 188 12.97 -3.39 -9.51
C LEU A 188 13.54 -4.65 -10.15
N ARG A 189 13.64 -5.72 -9.38
CA ARG A 189 13.98 -7.05 -9.87
C ARG A 189 12.86 -8.01 -9.53
N LEU A 190 12.43 -8.76 -10.53
CA LEU A 190 11.50 -9.87 -10.40
C LEU A 190 12.29 -11.16 -10.56
N THR A 191 12.22 -12.04 -9.58
CA THR A 191 12.68 -13.42 -9.72
C THR A 191 11.45 -14.33 -9.70
N LEU A 192 11.23 -15.03 -10.81
CA LEU A 192 10.10 -15.94 -11.00
C LEU A 192 10.57 -17.36 -10.72
N TYR A 193 9.77 -18.12 -9.98
CA TYR A 193 10.09 -19.49 -9.58
C TYR A 193 9.02 -20.47 -10.05
N ARG A 194 9.44 -21.68 -10.39
CA ARG A 194 8.55 -22.82 -10.64
C ARG A 194 9.19 -24.12 -10.20
N THR A 195 8.39 -25.13 -9.89
CA THR A 195 8.88 -26.49 -9.62
C THR A 195 9.73 -26.98 -10.82
N PRO A 196 10.89 -27.61 -10.58
CA PRO A 196 11.76 -28.09 -11.64
C PRO A 196 11.05 -28.98 -12.67
N GLY A 197 11.27 -28.74 -13.97
CA GLY A 197 10.63 -29.48 -15.06
C GLY A 197 9.14 -29.15 -15.31
N SER A 198 8.50 -28.35 -14.45
CA SER A 198 7.10 -27.94 -14.63
C SER A 198 6.91 -27.09 -15.88
N ARG A 199 5.74 -27.25 -16.52
CA ARG A 199 5.28 -26.39 -17.62
C ARG A 199 4.56 -25.13 -17.12
N PHE A 200 4.13 -25.11 -15.85
CA PHE A 200 3.52 -23.94 -15.22
C PHE A 200 4.56 -22.85 -14.98
N THR A 201 4.14 -21.59 -15.01
CA THR A 201 5.02 -20.44 -14.81
C THR A 201 4.24 -19.28 -14.19
N PRO A 202 4.87 -18.47 -13.31
CA PRO A 202 4.31 -17.18 -12.93
C PRO A 202 4.11 -16.32 -14.17
N VAL A 203 2.97 -15.64 -14.25
CA VAL A 203 2.66 -14.67 -15.31
C VAL A 203 2.48 -13.30 -14.67
N VAL A 204 3.44 -12.41 -14.89
CA VAL A 204 3.40 -11.04 -14.33
C VAL A 204 2.88 -10.07 -15.39
N HIS A 205 1.77 -9.40 -15.10
CA HIS A 205 1.14 -8.43 -16.00
C HIS A 205 1.48 -6.97 -15.68
N ARG A 206 1.93 -6.72 -14.44
CA ARG A 206 2.33 -5.40 -13.98
C ARG A 206 3.33 -5.55 -12.84
N VAL A 207 4.35 -4.70 -12.85
CA VAL A 207 5.17 -4.40 -11.68
C VAL A 207 5.43 -2.91 -11.66
N GLY A 208 5.58 -2.33 -10.47
CA GLY A 208 5.93 -0.94 -10.35
C GLY A 208 6.09 -0.51 -8.90
N ALA A 209 6.29 0.77 -8.70
CA ALA A 209 6.36 1.35 -7.38
C ALA A 209 5.72 2.74 -7.33
N MET A 210 5.17 3.05 -6.16
CA MET A 210 4.85 4.40 -5.74
C MET A 210 6.03 4.91 -4.91
N ALA A 211 6.61 6.03 -5.31
CA ALA A 211 7.66 6.72 -4.59
C ALA A 211 7.12 8.07 -4.08
N SER A 212 7.38 8.42 -2.83
CA SER A 212 6.82 9.64 -2.23
C SER A 212 7.76 10.35 -1.28
N ASP A 213 7.56 11.66 -1.15
CA ASP A 213 8.17 12.53 -0.14
C ASP A 213 7.08 13.40 0.47
N ILE A 214 6.24 12.79 1.32
CA ILE A 214 5.16 13.50 2.00
C ILE A 214 5.73 14.15 3.26
N PRO A 215 5.61 15.48 3.42
CA PRO A 215 6.14 16.16 4.60
C PRO A 215 5.38 15.76 5.86
N ASP A 216 6.04 15.94 7.01
CA ASP A 216 5.41 15.85 8.33
C ASP A 216 4.27 16.84 8.44
N ARG A 217 3.07 16.33 8.71
CA ARG A 217 1.86 17.13 8.90
C ARG A 217 0.88 16.40 9.81
N PHE A 218 0.29 17.15 10.74
CA PHE A 218 -0.76 16.68 11.66
C PHE A 218 -2.17 16.93 11.12
N THR A 219 -2.30 17.94 10.27
CA THR A 219 -3.56 18.36 9.65
C THR A 219 -3.32 18.65 8.17
N VAL A 220 -4.41 18.69 7.40
CA VAL A 220 -4.42 19.12 6.00
C VAL A 220 -5.59 20.07 5.76
N PRO A 221 -5.49 21.01 4.82
CA PRO A 221 -6.65 21.77 4.39
C PRO A 221 -7.70 20.84 3.78
N ALA A 222 -8.96 21.01 4.18
CA ALA A 222 -10.05 20.30 3.54
C ALA A 222 -10.20 20.74 2.08
N SER A 223 -10.33 19.77 1.19
CA SER A 223 -10.67 19.97 -0.21
C SER A 223 -12.10 20.48 -0.37
N VAL A 224 -12.34 21.28 -1.41
CA VAL A 224 -13.68 21.77 -1.75
C VAL A 224 -14.47 20.63 -2.41
N PRO A 225 -15.67 20.27 -1.92
CA PRO A 225 -16.50 19.26 -2.55
C PRO A 225 -16.85 19.57 -4.01
N GLY A 226 -16.72 18.59 -4.90
CA GLY A 226 -16.99 18.74 -6.34
C GLY A 226 -17.80 17.60 -6.97
N LEU A 227 -18.34 16.69 -6.16
CA LEU A 227 -19.12 15.54 -6.60
C LEU A 227 -20.16 15.13 -5.56
N ALA A 228 -21.38 14.85 -6.02
CA ALA A 228 -22.41 14.16 -5.24
C ALA A 228 -22.80 12.88 -6.00
N ARG A 229 -22.32 11.73 -5.53
CA ARG A 229 -22.50 10.43 -6.18
C ARG A 229 -22.17 9.31 -5.22
N GLU A 230 -22.91 8.21 -5.29
CA GLU A 230 -22.61 6.97 -4.60
C GLU A 230 -22.50 5.81 -5.58
N LEU A 231 -21.50 4.95 -5.37
CA LEU A 231 -21.32 3.68 -6.07
C LEU A 231 -21.95 2.56 -5.25
N ILE A 232 -22.61 1.62 -5.93
CA ILE A 232 -23.24 0.45 -5.29
C ILE A 232 -22.18 -0.64 -5.10
N VAL A 233 -21.36 -0.47 -4.06
CA VAL A 233 -20.34 -1.45 -3.67
C VAL A 233 -20.94 -2.42 -2.64
N PRO A 234 -20.74 -3.75 -2.77
CA PRO A 234 -21.11 -4.73 -1.75
C PRO A 234 -20.60 -4.34 -0.36
N ARG A 235 -21.30 -4.79 0.68
CA ARG A 235 -21.03 -4.41 2.07
C ARG A 235 -20.70 -5.66 2.87
N TYR A 236 -19.47 -5.72 3.36
CA TYR A 236 -19.00 -6.79 4.23
C TYR A 236 -18.44 -6.21 5.51
N SER A 237 -18.88 -6.75 6.63
CA SER A 237 -18.34 -6.49 7.95
C SER A 237 -17.23 -7.50 8.23
N GLN A 238 -16.11 -7.03 8.75
CA GLN A 238 -15.08 -7.93 9.27
C GLN A 238 -15.48 -8.51 10.64
N ASN A 239 -16.24 -7.76 11.46
CA ASN A 239 -16.48 -8.12 12.86
C ASN A 239 -17.41 -9.33 13.03
N ILE A 240 -18.21 -9.68 12.02
CA ILE A 240 -19.01 -10.92 12.05
C ILE A 240 -18.11 -12.18 12.07
N HIS A 241 -16.84 -12.02 11.68
CA HIS A 241 -15.83 -13.06 11.68
C HIS A 241 -14.92 -13.04 12.90
N ALA A 242 -15.25 -12.24 13.93
CA ALA A 242 -14.43 -12.18 15.15
C ALA A 242 -14.23 -13.58 15.75
N GLY A 243 -12.97 -13.96 15.98
CA GLY A 243 -12.58 -15.29 16.45
C GLY A 243 -12.73 -16.45 15.45
N GLN A 244 -13.18 -16.20 14.21
CA GLN A 244 -13.17 -17.21 13.14
C GLN A 244 -11.78 -17.27 12.50
N TYR A 245 -11.23 -18.47 12.34
CA TYR A 245 -9.87 -18.69 11.81
C TYR A 245 -8.78 -17.84 12.51
N PRO A 246 -8.58 -18.05 13.82
CA PRO A 246 -7.66 -17.22 14.61
C PRO A 246 -6.20 -17.28 14.14
N GLU A 247 -5.82 -18.30 13.36
CA GLU A 247 -4.50 -18.40 12.73
C GLU A 247 -4.21 -17.29 11.72
N TYR A 248 -5.24 -16.58 11.22
CA TYR A 248 -5.09 -15.44 10.35
C TYR A 248 -5.35 -14.14 11.13
N ASP A 249 -4.48 -13.80 12.08
CA ASP A 249 -4.53 -12.53 12.84
C ASP A 249 -5.75 -12.41 13.80
N ASN A 250 -5.99 -13.47 14.58
CA ASN A 250 -7.09 -13.61 15.55
C ASN A 250 -8.51 -13.65 14.95
N GLY A 251 -8.65 -13.51 13.64
CA GLY A 251 -9.93 -13.53 12.94
C GLY A 251 -10.35 -12.15 12.45
N GLY A 252 -11.67 -11.96 12.31
CA GLY A 252 -12.28 -10.76 11.77
C GLY A 252 -11.86 -9.44 12.40
N GLU A 253 -11.32 -9.44 13.62
CA GLU A 253 -10.83 -8.27 14.35
C GLU A 253 -9.76 -7.47 13.59
N ALA A 254 -9.00 -8.11 12.70
CA ALA A 254 -7.91 -7.48 11.94
C ALA A 254 -8.06 -7.59 10.40
N TRP A 255 -9.24 -7.98 9.90
CA TRP A 255 -9.47 -8.26 8.47
C TRP A 255 -9.95 -7.06 7.64
N CYS A 256 -9.73 -5.82 8.08
CA CYS A 256 -10.21 -4.62 7.38
C CYS A 256 -9.74 -4.53 5.91
N SER A 257 -8.48 -4.88 5.65
CA SER A 257 -7.84 -4.85 4.33
C SER A 257 -8.40 -5.91 3.37
N PRO A 258 -8.43 -7.22 3.72
CA PRO A 258 -9.04 -8.23 2.86
C PRO A 258 -10.55 -8.01 2.68
N THR A 259 -11.28 -7.59 3.72
CA THR A 259 -12.71 -7.28 3.62
C THR A 259 -12.99 -6.14 2.64
N SER A 260 -12.23 -5.04 2.74
CA SER A 260 -12.31 -3.92 1.79
C SER A 260 -11.93 -4.33 0.37
N SER A 261 -10.91 -5.17 0.23
CA SER A 261 -10.48 -5.69 -1.07
C SER A 261 -11.59 -6.52 -1.72
N GLN A 262 -12.22 -7.42 -0.95
CA GLN A 262 -13.29 -8.28 -1.43
C GLN A 262 -14.52 -7.48 -1.88
N MET A 263 -14.91 -6.43 -1.15
CA MET A 263 -15.98 -5.51 -1.55
C MET A 263 -15.75 -4.93 -2.96
N ILE A 264 -14.53 -4.47 -3.27
CA ILE A 264 -14.22 -3.91 -4.59
C ILE A 264 -14.09 -4.98 -5.68
N ILE A 265 -13.50 -6.13 -5.37
CA ILE A 265 -13.39 -7.26 -6.31
C ILE A 265 -14.79 -7.66 -6.82
N GLU A 266 -15.77 -7.74 -5.91
CA GLU A 266 -17.16 -8.05 -6.24
C GLU A 266 -17.94 -6.90 -6.87
N TYR A 267 -17.64 -5.64 -6.51
CA TYR A 267 -18.16 -4.48 -7.25
C TYR A 267 -17.84 -4.59 -8.75
N TRP A 268 -16.66 -5.09 -9.09
CA TRP A 268 -16.29 -5.34 -10.47
C TRP A 268 -16.89 -6.62 -11.07
N ARG A 269 -17.69 -7.39 -10.31
CA ARG A 269 -18.25 -8.71 -10.69
C ARG A 269 -17.15 -9.75 -10.91
N ARG A 270 -16.25 -9.87 -9.94
CA ARG A 270 -15.27 -10.94 -9.80
C ARG A 270 -15.35 -11.46 -8.36
N GLY A 271 -14.80 -12.63 -8.12
CA GLY A 271 -14.78 -13.22 -6.78
C GLY A 271 -14.35 -14.67 -6.85
N PRO A 272 -14.11 -15.29 -5.69
CA PRO A 272 -13.80 -16.71 -5.60
C PRO A 272 -14.97 -17.55 -6.12
N SER A 273 -14.65 -18.69 -6.73
CA SER A 273 -15.64 -19.69 -7.12
C SER A 273 -16.16 -20.47 -5.91
N ALA A 274 -17.23 -21.26 -6.08
CA ALA A 274 -17.70 -22.16 -5.02
C ALA A 274 -16.63 -23.19 -4.60
N GLU A 275 -15.77 -23.62 -5.53
CA GLU A 275 -14.64 -24.52 -5.23
C GLU A 275 -13.57 -23.82 -4.38
N ASP A 276 -13.24 -22.57 -4.71
CA ASP A 276 -12.29 -21.75 -3.93
C ASP A 276 -12.78 -21.50 -2.50
N LEU A 277 -14.09 -21.54 -2.28
CA LEU A 277 -14.74 -21.31 -0.98
C LEU A 277 -15.02 -22.60 -0.21
N ALA A 278 -14.83 -23.78 -0.81
CA ALA A 278 -15.23 -25.07 -0.22
C ALA A 278 -14.46 -25.43 1.06
N TRP A 279 -13.33 -24.78 1.32
CA TRP A 279 -12.56 -24.95 2.56
C TRP A 279 -13.16 -24.19 3.75
N VAL A 280 -14.00 -23.19 3.48
CA VAL A 280 -14.59 -22.34 4.53
C VAL A 280 -15.70 -23.12 5.24
N ASN A 281 -15.77 -22.99 6.56
CA ASN A 281 -16.82 -23.59 7.38
C ASN A 281 -18.19 -23.08 6.87
N PRO A 282 -19.10 -23.97 6.45
CA PRO A 282 -20.40 -23.57 5.90
C PRO A 282 -21.30 -22.83 6.91
N GLU A 283 -21.00 -22.87 8.20
CA GLU A 283 -21.71 -22.09 9.23
C GLU A 283 -21.32 -20.61 9.23
N TYR A 284 -20.18 -20.25 8.64
CA TYR A 284 -19.72 -18.86 8.58
C TYR A 284 -20.37 -18.14 7.39
N ALA A 285 -20.98 -16.99 7.69
CA ALA A 285 -21.43 -16.06 6.66
C ALA A 285 -20.23 -15.50 5.88
N ASP A 286 -20.48 -14.93 4.71
CA ASP A 286 -19.47 -14.25 3.90
C ASP A 286 -18.14 -15.01 3.71
N PRO A 287 -18.18 -16.28 3.24
CA PRO A 287 -16.99 -17.12 3.10
C PRO A 287 -15.87 -16.48 2.24
N GLN A 288 -16.23 -15.59 1.34
CA GLN A 288 -15.30 -14.79 0.54
C GLN A 288 -14.38 -13.89 1.38
N VAL A 289 -14.82 -13.44 2.56
CA VAL A 289 -14.00 -12.62 3.47
C VAL A 289 -12.96 -13.50 4.16
N CYS A 290 -13.35 -14.69 4.62
CA CYS A 290 -12.40 -15.70 5.14
C CYS A 290 -11.38 -16.11 4.08
N HIS A 291 -11.84 -16.31 2.84
CA HIS A 291 -10.98 -16.55 1.69
C HIS A 291 -9.99 -15.40 1.47
N ALA A 292 -10.47 -14.15 1.41
CA ALA A 292 -9.60 -13.00 1.23
C ALA A 292 -8.54 -12.88 2.36
N ALA A 293 -8.91 -13.13 3.61
CA ALA A 293 -7.97 -13.10 4.74
C ALA A 293 -6.84 -14.12 4.56
N ARG A 294 -7.18 -15.40 4.37
CA ARG A 294 -6.19 -16.48 4.15
C ARG A 294 -5.24 -16.19 2.98
N PHE A 295 -5.77 -15.67 1.88
CA PHE A 295 -5.00 -15.44 0.66
C PHE A 295 -4.29 -14.08 0.59
N THR A 296 -4.43 -13.24 1.63
CA THR A 296 -3.65 -12.01 1.82
C THR A 296 -2.74 -12.03 3.05
N TYR A 297 -2.90 -13.03 3.91
CA TYR A 297 -2.09 -13.20 5.12
C TYR A 297 -0.60 -13.26 4.81
N ASP A 298 0.16 -12.36 5.42
CA ASP A 298 1.61 -12.32 5.38
C ASP A 298 2.16 -13.05 6.62
N TYR A 299 2.81 -14.19 6.39
CA TYR A 299 3.24 -15.08 7.45
C TYR A 299 4.38 -14.52 8.32
N GLN A 300 5.19 -13.58 7.80
CA GLN A 300 6.21 -12.90 8.62
C GLN A 300 5.61 -11.75 9.42
N TYR A 301 4.77 -10.94 8.78
CA TYR A 301 4.06 -9.84 9.46
C TYR A 301 3.08 -10.36 10.51
N GLY A 302 2.52 -11.55 10.30
CA GLY A 302 1.50 -12.13 11.17
C GLY A 302 0.13 -11.51 10.99
N GLY A 303 -0.16 -10.93 9.81
CA GLY A 303 -1.37 -10.15 9.59
C GLY A 303 -1.80 -10.03 8.13
N CYS A 304 -3.03 -9.54 7.91
CA CYS A 304 -3.61 -9.34 6.57
C CYS A 304 -3.40 -7.91 6.02
N GLY A 305 -2.63 -7.08 6.73
CA GLY A 305 -2.45 -5.65 6.46
C GLY A 305 -1.41 -5.27 5.41
N ASN A 306 -0.64 -6.24 4.88
CA ASN A 306 0.40 -5.99 3.88
C ASN A 306 -0.23 -5.42 2.58
N TRP A 307 0.16 -4.20 2.21
CA TRP A 307 -0.51 -3.43 1.16
C TRP A 307 -0.34 -4.05 -0.23
N PRO A 308 0.90 -4.37 -0.69
CA PRO A 308 1.10 -5.07 -1.95
C PRO A 308 0.42 -6.43 -2.03
N PHE A 309 0.31 -7.17 -0.92
CA PHE A 309 -0.32 -8.50 -0.91
C PHE A 309 -1.82 -8.42 -1.20
N ASN A 310 -2.52 -7.45 -0.62
CA ASN A 310 -3.93 -7.21 -0.94
C ASN A 310 -4.13 -6.79 -2.40
N ALA A 311 -3.27 -5.90 -2.92
CA ALA A 311 -3.30 -5.52 -4.33
C ALA A 311 -2.98 -6.70 -5.27
N ALA A 312 -2.02 -7.55 -4.90
CA ALA A 312 -1.65 -8.73 -5.68
C ALA A 312 -2.78 -9.77 -5.66
N TYR A 313 -3.41 -10.00 -4.51
CA TYR A 313 -4.60 -10.84 -4.37
C TYR A 313 -5.75 -10.35 -5.26
N ALA A 314 -6.08 -9.06 -5.22
CA ALA A 314 -7.13 -8.50 -6.09
C ALA A 314 -6.84 -8.71 -7.59
N ALA A 315 -5.56 -8.75 -7.96
CA ALA A 315 -5.11 -8.94 -9.33
C ALA A 315 -5.05 -10.42 -9.79
N THR A 316 -5.26 -11.40 -8.91
CA THR A 316 -5.39 -12.82 -9.28
C THR A 316 -6.72 -13.07 -10.00
N TYR A 317 -7.74 -12.27 -9.70
CA TYR A 317 -9.04 -12.36 -10.33
C TYR A 317 -9.03 -11.92 -11.79
N ARG A 318 -9.91 -12.55 -12.57
CA ARG A 318 -10.01 -12.36 -14.01
C ARG A 318 -10.11 -10.88 -14.39
N ASP A 319 -9.21 -10.46 -15.27
CA ASP A 319 -9.16 -9.11 -15.84
C ASP A 319 -9.17 -8.00 -14.79
N MET A 320 -8.56 -8.23 -13.63
CA MET A 320 -8.31 -7.20 -12.63
C MET A 320 -6.91 -6.61 -12.77
N ARG A 321 -6.80 -5.30 -12.48
CA ARG A 321 -5.57 -4.58 -12.22
C ARG A 321 -5.68 -3.92 -10.86
N ALA A 322 -4.54 -3.82 -10.20
CA ALA A 322 -4.45 -3.22 -8.88
C ALA A 322 -3.16 -2.41 -8.76
N ALA A 323 -3.20 -1.37 -7.93
CA ALA A 323 -2.03 -0.63 -7.51
C ALA A 323 -2.18 -0.17 -6.07
N VAL A 324 -1.06 -0.11 -5.36
CA VAL A 324 -0.90 0.68 -4.15
C VAL A 324 -0.37 2.05 -4.56
N THR A 325 -0.95 3.12 -4.05
CA THR A 325 -0.49 4.48 -4.33
C THR A 325 -0.79 5.42 -3.18
N ARG A 326 -0.36 6.68 -3.29
CA ARG A 326 -0.79 7.78 -2.42
C ARG A 326 -1.60 8.78 -3.24
N LEU A 327 -2.74 9.19 -2.70
CA LEU A 327 -3.50 10.32 -3.22
C LEU A 327 -3.39 11.48 -2.24
N GLY A 328 -3.34 12.71 -2.77
CA GLY A 328 -3.06 13.93 -2.02
C GLY A 328 -4.30 14.71 -1.60
N SER A 329 -5.50 14.32 -2.03
CA SER A 329 -6.77 14.98 -1.69
C SER A 329 -7.98 14.12 -2.01
N LEU A 330 -9.12 14.41 -1.40
CA LEU A 330 -10.41 13.84 -1.80
C LEU A 330 -10.85 14.34 -3.19
N THR A 331 -10.30 15.43 -3.73
CA THR A 331 -10.51 15.83 -5.13
C THR A 331 -10.00 14.76 -6.12
N GLU A 332 -8.88 14.10 -5.80
CA GLU A 332 -8.37 12.98 -6.59
C GLU A 332 -9.26 11.73 -6.43
N VAL A 333 -9.77 11.49 -5.22
CA VAL A 333 -10.75 10.41 -4.98
C VAL A 333 -12.05 10.67 -5.75
N GLU A 334 -12.58 11.89 -5.74
CA GLU A 334 -13.74 12.28 -6.55
C GLU A 334 -13.49 12.05 -8.05
N THR A 335 -12.27 12.27 -8.53
CA THR A 335 -11.88 11.99 -9.92
C THR A 335 -12.08 10.50 -10.26
N LEU A 336 -11.70 9.61 -9.35
CA LEU A 336 -11.88 8.16 -9.50
C LEU A 336 -13.36 7.73 -9.31
N ILE A 337 -14.05 8.23 -8.30
CA ILE A 337 -15.47 7.93 -8.04
C ILE A 337 -16.36 8.41 -9.20
N ARG A 338 -16.06 9.57 -9.79
CA ARG A 338 -16.75 10.08 -10.99
C ARG A 338 -16.58 9.12 -12.18
N ALA A 339 -15.47 8.40 -12.26
CA ALA A 339 -15.22 7.36 -13.26
C ALA A 339 -15.76 5.97 -12.85
N GLY A 340 -16.43 5.86 -11.70
CA GLY A 340 -16.96 4.60 -11.18
C GLY A 340 -15.90 3.69 -10.56
N ILE A 341 -14.80 4.25 -10.06
CA ILE A 341 -13.71 3.50 -9.42
C ILE A 341 -13.72 3.82 -7.91
N PRO A 342 -14.16 2.89 -7.04
CA PRO A 342 -14.04 3.03 -5.59
C PRO A 342 -12.57 2.98 -5.14
N VAL A 343 -12.28 3.55 -3.97
CA VAL A 343 -10.90 3.69 -3.45
C VAL A 343 -10.84 3.18 -2.02
N ILE A 344 -9.87 2.31 -1.71
CA ILE A 344 -9.65 1.81 -0.34
C ILE A 344 -8.59 2.69 0.30
N THR A 345 -8.94 3.44 1.33
CA THR A 345 -8.03 4.36 2.02
C THR A 345 -7.57 3.77 3.35
N SER A 346 -6.29 3.95 3.66
CA SER A 346 -5.75 3.61 4.98
C SER A 346 -5.99 4.75 5.96
N GLN A 347 -6.56 4.43 7.12
CA GLN A 347 -6.98 5.38 8.15
C GLN A 347 -6.27 5.10 9.48
N SER A 348 -6.03 6.16 10.25
CA SER A 348 -5.51 6.07 11.61
C SER A 348 -6.02 7.24 12.45
N PHE A 349 -6.77 6.94 13.52
CA PHE A 349 -7.49 7.95 14.28
C PHE A 349 -7.78 7.52 15.73
N LEU A 350 -7.90 8.51 16.62
CA LEU A 350 -8.52 8.34 17.92
C LEU A 350 -10.04 8.42 17.75
N LYS A 351 -10.78 7.86 18.71
CA LYS A 351 -12.24 7.76 18.64
C LYS A 351 -12.92 9.11 18.45
N GLU A 352 -12.33 10.17 18.99
CA GLU A 352 -12.84 11.53 18.97
C GLU A 352 -12.56 12.26 17.65
N GLU A 353 -11.67 11.73 16.79
CA GLU A 353 -11.22 12.40 15.56
C GLU A 353 -12.10 12.10 14.34
N LEU A 354 -12.93 11.05 14.41
CA LEU A 354 -13.85 10.67 13.33
C LEU A 354 -15.28 10.51 13.87
N THR A 355 -16.07 11.56 13.72
CA THR A 355 -17.45 11.61 14.23
C THR A 355 -18.28 10.49 13.63
N GLY A 356 -18.98 9.74 14.49
CA GLY A 356 -19.87 8.65 14.07
C GLY A 356 -19.19 7.29 13.86
N ALA A 357 -17.86 7.20 13.93
CA ALA A 357 -17.16 5.90 13.85
C ALA A 357 -17.43 5.04 15.09
N GLY A 358 -17.35 5.62 16.30
CA GLY A 358 -17.62 4.94 17.56
C GLY A 358 -16.43 4.17 18.17
N TYR A 359 -15.30 4.10 17.46
CA TYR A 359 -14.05 3.45 17.87
C TYR A 359 -12.83 4.27 17.42
N GLY A 360 -11.63 3.90 17.86
CA GLY A 360 -10.36 4.43 17.36
C GLY A 360 -9.44 3.29 16.91
N THR A 361 -8.43 3.61 16.11
CA THR A 361 -7.51 2.62 15.50
C THR A 361 -6.13 3.21 15.20
N SER A 362 -5.09 2.38 15.30
CA SER A 362 -3.74 2.69 14.80
C SER A 362 -3.61 2.49 13.28
N GLY A 363 -4.48 1.68 12.67
CA GLY A 363 -4.50 1.40 11.23
C GLY A 363 -5.80 0.68 10.85
N HIS A 364 -6.49 1.14 9.81
CA HIS A 364 -7.75 0.56 9.35
C HIS A 364 -7.98 0.86 7.88
N LEU A 365 -8.43 -0.12 7.10
CA LEU A 365 -8.74 0.08 5.67
C LEU A 365 -10.25 0.26 5.51
N MET A 366 -10.64 1.34 4.84
CA MET A 366 -12.04 1.68 4.58
C MET A 366 -12.23 2.02 3.11
N THR A 367 -13.37 1.68 2.53
CA THR A 367 -13.64 1.93 1.10
C THR A 367 -14.46 3.19 0.91
N VAL A 368 -13.91 4.22 0.27
CA VAL A 368 -14.68 5.36 -0.22
C VAL A 368 -15.49 4.92 -1.43
N ILE A 369 -16.81 5.05 -1.33
CA ILE A 369 -17.76 4.66 -2.39
C ILE A 369 -18.50 5.85 -2.97
N GLY A 370 -18.38 7.04 -2.37
CA GLY A 370 -19.15 8.18 -2.79
C GLY A 370 -18.99 9.42 -1.94
N PHE A 371 -19.79 10.42 -2.29
CA PHE A 371 -19.90 11.69 -1.59
C PHE A 371 -21.36 12.16 -1.58
N THR A 372 -21.79 12.75 -0.47
CA THR A 372 -23.13 13.36 -0.32
C THR A 372 -23.22 14.68 -1.08
N ALA A 373 -24.42 15.28 -1.15
CA ALA A 373 -24.61 16.62 -1.72
C ALA A 373 -23.81 17.71 -0.97
N ASP A 374 -23.67 17.56 0.36
CA ASP A 374 -22.90 18.47 1.21
C ASP A 374 -21.38 18.20 1.13
N GLY A 375 -20.98 17.14 0.41
CA GLY A 375 -19.59 16.79 0.17
C GLY A 375 -18.98 15.83 1.19
N ASP A 376 -19.76 15.32 2.12
CA ASP A 376 -19.31 14.33 3.11
C ASP A 376 -19.02 12.98 2.45
N VAL A 377 -18.07 12.25 3.03
CA VAL A 377 -17.57 10.99 2.48
C VAL A 377 -18.57 9.87 2.78
N ILE A 378 -19.04 9.19 1.74
CA ILE A 378 -19.78 7.94 1.88
C ILE A 378 -18.77 6.81 1.79
N ALA A 379 -18.62 6.04 2.86
CA ALA A 379 -17.66 4.95 2.94
C ALA A 379 -18.30 3.65 3.41
N ASN A 380 -17.81 2.53 2.89
CA ASN A 380 -17.99 1.22 3.50
C ASN A 380 -16.88 1.01 4.53
N ASP A 381 -17.27 1.02 5.80
CA ASP A 381 -16.42 0.74 6.97
C ASP A 381 -16.58 -0.72 7.41
N PRO A 382 -15.59 -1.60 7.17
CA PRO A 382 -15.71 -2.99 7.53
C PRO A 382 -15.76 -3.23 9.05
N ALA A 383 -15.28 -2.29 9.89
CA ALA A 383 -15.40 -2.36 11.35
C ALA A 383 -16.82 -1.97 11.82
N SER A 384 -17.77 -2.80 11.45
CA SER A 384 -19.21 -2.62 11.69
C SER A 384 -19.80 -3.88 12.32
N PRO A 385 -20.85 -3.79 13.16
CA PRO A 385 -21.42 -4.97 13.82
C PRO A 385 -21.98 -6.01 12.84
N ASP A 386 -22.43 -5.58 11.67
CA ASP A 386 -23.00 -6.42 10.61
C ASP A 386 -22.87 -5.73 9.23
N ASN A 387 -23.23 -6.44 8.15
CA ASN A 387 -23.18 -5.93 6.78
C ASN A 387 -24.07 -4.70 6.52
N PRO A 388 -25.32 -4.63 7.02
CA PRO A 388 -26.14 -3.42 6.90
C PRO A 388 -25.47 -2.17 7.47
N ALA A 389 -24.77 -2.27 8.61
CA ALA A 389 -24.12 -1.15 9.30
C ALA A 389 -22.81 -0.66 8.66
N VAL A 390 -22.28 -1.36 7.64
CA VAL A 390 -21.01 -1.05 6.96
C VAL A 390 -21.02 0.32 6.28
N ARG A 391 -22.14 0.72 5.67
CA ARG A 391 -22.21 2.01 4.97
C ARG A 391 -22.36 3.13 5.98
N ARG A 392 -21.39 4.04 6.00
CA ARG A 392 -21.35 5.21 6.88
C ARG A 392 -21.10 6.50 6.08
N ILE A 393 -21.46 7.62 6.69
CA ILE A 393 -21.21 8.97 6.17
C ILE A 393 -20.32 9.68 7.18
N TYR A 394 -19.19 10.20 6.72
CA TYR A 394 -18.21 10.89 7.54
C TYR A 394 -17.98 12.30 7.06
N ARG A 395 -17.75 13.20 8.01
CA ARG A 395 -17.42 14.57 7.72
C ARG A 395 -16.15 14.65 6.89
N ARG A 396 -16.20 15.40 5.78
CA ARG A 396 -15.08 15.53 4.85
C ARG A 396 -13.75 15.89 5.53
N ALA A 397 -13.75 16.96 6.33
CA ALA A 397 -12.52 17.50 6.91
C ALA A 397 -11.87 16.54 7.92
N GLU A 398 -12.69 15.82 8.69
CA GLU A 398 -12.24 14.79 9.63
C GLU A 398 -11.58 13.66 8.85
N TRP A 399 -12.29 13.09 7.86
CA TRP A 399 -11.79 12.01 7.01
C TRP A 399 -10.47 12.37 6.31
N GLU A 400 -10.43 13.53 5.66
CA GLU A 400 -9.26 13.96 4.90
C GLU A 400 -8.04 14.20 5.80
N THR A 401 -8.26 14.70 7.02
CA THR A 401 -7.21 14.86 8.02
C THR A 401 -6.64 13.52 8.46
N ILE A 402 -7.50 12.58 8.88
CA ILE A 402 -7.04 11.28 9.41
C ILE A 402 -6.37 10.41 8.34
N TRP A 403 -6.75 10.61 7.07
CA TRP A 403 -6.18 9.91 5.92
C TRP A 403 -4.87 10.53 5.42
N LEU A 404 -4.79 11.86 5.30
CA LEU A 404 -3.67 12.49 4.61
C LEU A 404 -2.53 12.89 5.55
N ARG A 405 -2.76 12.99 6.85
CA ARG A 405 -1.69 13.31 7.81
C ARG A 405 -0.63 12.22 7.87
N THR A 406 0.62 12.61 8.06
CA THR A 406 1.78 11.72 8.22
C THR A 406 2.19 11.59 9.68
N LYS A 407 1.72 12.50 10.55
CA LYS A 407 1.90 12.46 12.00
C LYS A 407 0.57 12.59 12.71
N ARG A 408 0.43 11.94 13.86
CA ARG A 408 -0.73 12.05 14.76
C ARG A 408 -0.29 11.91 16.20
N TYR A 409 -1.12 12.35 17.14
CA TYR A 409 -0.96 11.97 18.54
C TYR A 409 -1.71 10.67 18.81
N ASN A 410 -1.06 9.73 19.49
CA ASN A 410 -1.72 8.51 19.96
C ASN A 410 -2.46 8.76 21.29
N ALA A 411 -3.12 7.72 21.82
CA ALA A 411 -3.91 7.84 23.06
C ALA A 411 -3.06 8.23 24.29
N SER A 412 -1.75 8.00 24.24
CA SER A 412 -0.79 8.40 25.29
C SER A 412 -0.21 9.80 25.08
N GLY A 413 -0.62 10.52 24.03
CA GLY A 413 -0.10 11.85 23.69
C GLY A 413 1.24 11.85 22.94
N ASN A 414 1.77 10.68 22.56
CA ASN A 414 3.02 10.58 21.81
C ASN A 414 2.78 10.76 20.31
N VAL A 415 3.75 11.33 19.61
CA VAL A 415 3.72 11.41 18.14
C VAL A 415 3.88 10.02 17.55
N ALA A 416 2.94 9.63 16.70
CA ALA A 416 2.91 8.40 15.94
C ALA A 416 2.74 8.70 14.43
N SER A 417 3.02 7.71 13.60
CA SER A 417 2.84 7.83 12.15
C SER A 417 1.36 7.83 11.76
N GLY A 418 1.02 8.67 10.79
CA GLY A 418 -0.22 8.63 10.04
C GLY A 418 -0.03 7.96 8.68
N THR A 419 -1.11 7.76 7.94
CA THR A 419 -1.08 6.95 6.71
C THR A 419 -0.59 7.75 5.50
N GLY A 420 -0.63 9.09 5.55
CA GLY A 420 -0.09 9.97 4.52
C GLY A 420 -0.73 9.82 3.13
N GLY A 421 -1.97 9.35 3.07
CA GLY A 421 -2.71 9.21 1.82
C GLY A 421 -2.59 7.86 1.10
N VAL A 422 -1.95 6.84 1.72
CA VAL A 422 -1.87 5.51 1.09
C VAL A 422 -3.27 4.95 0.84
N CYS A 423 -3.44 4.36 -0.35
CA CYS A 423 -4.68 3.75 -0.77
C CYS A 423 -4.45 2.63 -1.79
N TYR A 424 -5.47 1.80 -1.96
CA TYR A 424 -5.57 0.84 -3.04
C TYR A 424 -6.56 1.34 -4.09
N VAL A 425 -6.21 1.12 -5.34
CA VAL A 425 -7.10 1.36 -6.48
C VAL A 425 -7.14 0.09 -7.31
N TYR A 426 -8.34 -0.49 -7.47
CA TYR A 426 -8.56 -1.69 -8.29
C TYR A 426 -9.52 -1.36 -9.44
N TRP A 427 -9.20 -1.86 -10.63
CA TRP A 427 -9.97 -1.57 -11.84
C TRP A 427 -9.85 -2.70 -12.87
N PRO A 428 -10.76 -2.78 -13.86
CA PRO A 428 -10.66 -3.78 -14.92
C PRO A 428 -9.42 -3.58 -15.80
N ALA A 429 -8.82 -4.66 -16.31
CA ALA A 429 -7.64 -4.63 -17.15
C ALA A 429 -7.84 -3.85 -18.47
N ALA A 430 -9.09 -3.72 -18.92
CA ALA A 430 -9.53 -2.90 -20.04
C ALA A 430 -10.46 -1.77 -19.55
N PRO A 431 -9.91 -0.68 -18.96
CA PRO A 431 -10.72 0.44 -18.48
C PRO A 431 -11.40 1.19 -19.62
N SER A 432 -12.58 1.77 -19.36
CA SER A 432 -13.27 2.67 -20.31
C SER A 432 -12.46 3.95 -20.58
N THR A 433 -12.82 4.74 -21.58
CA THR A 433 -12.15 6.02 -21.86
C THR A 433 -12.17 6.98 -20.67
N VAL A 434 -13.31 7.05 -19.96
CA VAL A 434 -13.46 7.90 -18.77
C VAL A 434 -12.57 7.38 -17.63
N GLN A 435 -12.54 6.07 -17.41
CA GLN A 435 -11.67 5.44 -16.41
C GLN A 435 -10.18 5.64 -16.72
N ARG A 436 -9.78 5.50 -17.99
CA ARG A 436 -8.39 5.77 -18.42
C ARG A 436 -7.98 7.20 -18.12
N ARG A 437 -8.86 8.18 -18.38
CA ARG A 437 -8.60 9.59 -18.08
C ARG A 437 -8.43 9.81 -16.57
N ALA A 438 -9.31 9.25 -15.75
CA ALA A 438 -9.22 9.36 -14.29
C ALA A 438 -7.95 8.70 -13.73
N LEU A 439 -7.64 7.48 -14.15
CA LEU A 439 -6.44 6.76 -13.72
C LEU A 439 -5.14 7.48 -14.15
N ARG A 440 -5.09 8.07 -15.35
CA ARG A 440 -3.95 8.90 -15.78
C ARG A 440 -3.81 10.18 -14.95
N ALA A 441 -4.93 10.79 -14.58
CA ALA A 441 -4.92 12.02 -13.76
C ALA A 441 -4.27 11.78 -12.38
N VAL A 442 -4.35 10.56 -11.86
CA VAL A 442 -3.70 10.15 -10.60
C VAL A 442 -2.42 9.31 -10.81
N GLY A 443 -1.90 9.27 -12.04
CA GLY A 443 -0.61 8.62 -12.36
C GLY A 443 -0.61 7.09 -12.36
N LEU A 444 -1.75 6.41 -12.48
CA LEU A 444 -1.84 4.94 -12.42
C LEU A 444 -1.69 4.23 -13.78
N LEU A 445 -1.70 4.97 -14.89
CA LEU A 445 -1.59 4.47 -16.27
C LEU A 445 -0.55 5.19 -17.12
#